data_AF-A0A928TCU7-F1
#
_entry.id   AF-A0A928TCU7-F1
#
_cell.length_a   1.000
_cell.length_b   1.000
_cell.length_c   1.000
_cell.angle_alpha   90.00
_cell.angle_beta   90.00
_cell.angle_gamma   90.00
#
_symmetry.space_group_name_H-M   'P 1'
#
loop_
_entity.id
_entity.type
_entity.pdbx_description
1 polymer ?
#
loop_
_entity_poly.entity_id
_entity_poly.type
_entity_poly.pdbx_seq_one_letter_code
_entity_poly.pdbx_strand_id
1 'polypeptide(L)'
;MRLNRLFSLLPLLTAVATSSAQVSTPQTDLLYGHFETHIDYTLSPGNPNAGWQFYVSYNKNDDFNDRTQIVRLNPATTRIVATPPTQGTISAAISELGPVGQPIWVLPQTNVIGAPYLGTRAVFDAGIFKASFMGFYVDDPLGSITLALHSVTGTGPAAGGHFGLYTSDFAGPLILMNSADGIDANDQIETLTPDAHSHFFWSFTKPGNYAVTFRGHGQLLTGLGGASTQGFGTFNFSVPFSSRLQNTATLRLGAGSEWHVLLEDATNAVAYESRQGFLEAGTASTSTVQSTFPGATRQMSLTLSALGSAVANIVGQTPALAATGVPAGLLQSDAVTVRLIGVHGPGQFALLNGTGTALLMNSADGLSAADSVTVSRSANLSALAAFTADGLYRVTLQLSATTSGGQSVTSQPFTLSFGSNRTAAFTYTQWRQSFEAAHGLSSGALSSASADLDQDGLRNGHEFLLFWHGCNPAQADLGLNPVPQFNGGFLGLDFLRDTYKDALNEGSFQINPMLSTNLSTWSSQSPRNPGRPLETYETGAEKGNALGRILLRRLRIPVTGTVDKAFGRFQAVMP
;
A
#
# COMPACT_ATOMS: atom_id res chain seq x y z
N MET A 1 77.30 9.59 11.85
CA MET A 1 76.52 10.69 11.23
C MET A 1 75.24 10.08 10.67
N ARG A 2 74.22 9.85 11.50
CA ARG A 2 73.04 10.73 11.68
C ARG A 2 72.66 11.49 10.40
N LEU A 3 71.57 11.09 9.74
CA LEU A 3 70.55 12.04 9.28
C LEU A 3 69.21 11.30 9.10
N ASN A 4 68.31 11.57 10.04
CA ASN A 4 66.89 11.24 9.98
C ASN A 4 66.28 11.84 8.71
N ARG A 5 65.59 11.03 7.90
CA ARG A 5 64.55 11.53 7.00
C ARG A 5 63.20 11.23 7.64
N LEU A 6 62.66 12.23 8.34
CA LEU A 6 61.23 12.31 8.61
C LEU A 6 60.51 12.39 7.25
N PHE A 7 59.84 11.33 6.85
CA PHE A 7 58.72 11.46 5.92
C PHE A 7 57.48 11.77 6.76
N SER A 8 57.07 13.02 6.68
CA SER A 8 55.75 13.50 7.08
C SER A 8 54.68 12.74 6.30
N LEU A 9 54.11 11.70 6.92
CA LEU A 9 52.83 11.12 6.52
C LEU A 9 51.76 12.17 6.81
N LEU A 10 51.34 12.92 5.78
CA LEU A 10 50.06 13.63 5.83
C LEU A 10 48.98 12.57 6.08
N PRO A 11 48.11 12.72 7.09
CA PRO A 11 46.90 11.92 7.14
C PRO A 11 46.06 12.31 5.93
N LEU A 12 45.87 11.37 5.03
CA LEU A 12 44.84 11.45 4.00
C LEU A 12 43.51 11.50 4.77
N LEU A 13 43.01 12.70 5.07
CA LEU A 13 41.61 12.89 5.45
C LEU A 13 40.79 12.48 4.23
N THR A 14 40.45 11.19 4.14
CA THR A 14 39.27 10.75 3.42
C THR A 14 38.10 11.47 4.06
N ALA A 15 37.64 12.52 3.39
CA ALA A 15 36.35 13.12 3.66
C ALA A 15 35.32 12.00 3.52
N VAL A 16 34.92 11.43 4.66
CA VAL A 16 33.69 10.68 4.79
C VAL A 16 32.62 11.69 4.45
N ALA A 17 32.16 11.68 3.20
CA ALA A 17 30.91 12.32 2.85
C ALA A 17 29.83 11.58 3.65
N THR A 18 29.55 12.09 4.85
CA THR A 18 28.31 11.81 5.55
C THR A 18 27.21 12.30 4.64
N SER A 19 26.66 11.41 3.82
CA SER A 19 25.40 11.64 3.14
C SER A 19 24.28 11.60 4.17
N SER A 20 24.18 12.65 4.98
CA SER A 20 22.93 13.02 5.61
C SER A 20 22.06 13.68 4.54
N ALA A 21 21.49 12.85 3.68
CA ALA A 21 20.34 13.20 2.87
C ALA A 21 19.28 12.16 3.18
N GLN A 22 18.63 12.37 4.33
CA GLN A 22 17.34 11.77 4.63
C GLN A 22 16.36 12.31 3.58
N VAL A 23 16.25 11.62 2.45
CA VAL A 23 15.20 11.90 1.46
C VAL A 23 13.92 11.29 2.01
N SER A 24 13.01 12.18 2.33
CA SER A 24 11.70 12.00 2.92
C SER A 24 10.89 10.88 2.26
N THR A 25 10.07 10.19 3.06
CA THR A 25 8.85 9.50 2.62
C THR A 25 8.19 10.26 1.46
N PRO A 26 7.66 9.62 0.40
CA PRO A 26 6.57 10.23 -0.35
C PRO A 26 5.51 10.62 0.69
N GLN A 27 5.34 11.92 0.88
CA GLN A 27 4.82 12.50 2.10
C GLN A 27 3.28 12.44 2.14
N THR A 28 2.64 12.18 0.99
CA THR A 28 1.19 12.22 0.82
C THR A 28 0.73 11.13 -0.14
N ASP A 29 -0.09 10.21 0.36
CA ASP A 29 -0.79 9.23 -0.47
C ASP A 29 -2.25 9.67 -0.61
N LEU A 30 -2.73 9.78 -1.85
CA LEU A 30 -4.09 10.15 -2.19
C LEU A 30 -4.90 8.88 -2.46
N LEU A 31 -5.85 8.56 -1.59
CA LEU A 31 -6.65 7.32 -1.66
C LEU A 31 -8.05 7.57 -2.25
N TYR A 32 -8.59 8.77 -2.09
CA TYR A 32 -9.90 9.17 -2.60
C TYR A 32 -9.96 10.69 -2.70
N GLY A 33 -11.08 11.24 -3.15
CA GLY A 33 -11.30 12.70 -3.21
C GLY A 33 -10.98 13.29 -4.59
N HIS A 34 -11.34 14.55 -4.78
CA HIS A 34 -11.16 15.26 -6.05
C HIS A 34 -9.77 15.91 -6.09
N PHE A 35 -8.96 15.51 -7.06
CA PHE A 35 -7.64 16.06 -7.33
C PHE A 35 -7.47 16.32 -8.82
N GLU A 36 -6.48 17.13 -9.18
CA GLU A 36 -6.11 17.34 -10.58
C GLU A 36 -4.62 17.12 -10.80
N THR A 37 -4.27 16.63 -12.00
CA THR A 37 -2.93 16.79 -12.57
C THR A 37 -2.89 18.11 -13.35
N HIS A 38 -1.92 18.96 -13.04
CA HIS A 38 -1.78 20.29 -13.61
C HIS A 38 -0.61 20.32 -14.58
N ILE A 39 -0.85 20.93 -15.73
CA ILE A 39 0.17 21.32 -16.71
C ILE A 39 0.09 22.83 -16.85
N ASP A 40 0.97 23.48 -16.09
CA ASP A 40 1.01 24.93 -15.99
C ASP A 40 2.08 25.46 -16.94
N TYR A 41 1.81 26.62 -17.53
CA TYR A 41 2.79 27.34 -18.33
C TYR A 41 2.79 28.83 -18.01
N THR A 42 3.97 29.35 -17.69
CA THR A 42 4.24 30.79 -17.62
C THR A 42 5.21 31.16 -18.72
N LEU A 43 4.89 32.17 -19.53
CA LEU A 43 5.78 32.63 -20.60
C LEU A 43 7.15 33.02 -20.02
N SER A 44 8.20 32.39 -20.53
CA SER A 44 9.58 32.64 -20.15
C SER A 44 10.38 33.17 -21.35
N PRO A 45 10.47 34.51 -21.51
CA PRO A 45 11.17 35.11 -22.64
C PRO A 45 12.61 34.61 -22.76
N GLY A 46 13.02 34.22 -23.97
CA GLY A 46 14.37 33.73 -24.26
C GLY A 46 14.64 32.28 -23.86
N ASN A 47 13.81 31.67 -23.01
CA ASN A 47 13.86 30.24 -22.73
C ASN A 47 12.45 29.66 -22.53
N PRO A 48 11.66 29.50 -23.60
CA PRO A 48 10.28 29.04 -23.51
C PRO A 48 10.10 27.73 -22.73
N ASN A 49 11.09 26.82 -22.78
CA ASN A 49 11.03 25.53 -22.09
C ASN A 49 11.06 25.65 -20.56
N ALA A 50 11.60 26.75 -20.00
CA ALA A 50 11.60 26.98 -18.56
C ALA A 50 10.22 27.38 -18.01
N GLY A 51 9.25 27.65 -18.88
CA GLY A 51 7.90 28.05 -18.49
C GLY A 51 7.01 26.93 -17.97
N TRP A 52 7.36 25.68 -18.23
CA TRP A 52 6.54 24.51 -17.91
C TRP A 52 6.66 24.09 -16.45
N GLN A 53 5.53 23.82 -15.82
CA GLN A 53 5.44 23.36 -14.44
C GLN A 53 4.34 22.28 -14.32
N PHE A 54 4.55 21.31 -13.43
CA PHE A 54 3.62 20.18 -13.25
C PHE A 54 3.33 19.96 -11.78
N TYR A 55 2.05 19.81 -11.44
CA TYR A 55 1.60 19.68 -10.05
C TYR A 55 0.48 18.64 -9.93
N VAL A 56 0.36 18.04 -8.75
CA VAL A 56 -0.94 17.49 -8.32
C VAL A 56 -1.61 18.57 -7.49
N SER A 57 -2.92 18.76 -7.59
CA SER A 57 -3.61 19.82 -6.84
C SER A 57 -4.94 19.38 -6.27
N TYR A 58 -5.44 20.19 -5.35
CA TYR A 58 -6.83 20.21 -4.91
C TYR A 58 -7.25 21.66 -4.67
N ASN A 59 -8.56 21.91 -4.58
CA ASN A 59 -9.10 23.21 -4.24
C ASN A 59 -9.59 23.25 -2.80
N LYS A 60 -9.19 24.27 -2.03
CA LYS A 60 -9.61 24.39 -0.62
C LYS A 60 -11.13 24.43 -0.50
N ASN A 61 -11.82 25.20 -1.32
CA ASN A 61 -13.28 25.32 -1.28
C ASN A 61 -14.03 24.22 -2.03
N ASP A 62 -13.33 23.21 -2.56
CA ASP A 62 -13.89 22.16 -3.44
C ASP A 62 -14.52 22.69 -4.75
N ASP A 63 -14.33 23.98 -5.07
CA ASP A 63 -14.72 24.58 -6.34
C ASP A 63 -13.51 24.67 -7.26
N PHE A 64 -13.40 23.72 -8.18
CA PHE A 64 -12.31 23.62 -9.16
C PHE A 64 -12.38 24.69 -10.26
N ASN A 65 -13.34 25.61 -10.22
CA ASN A 65 -13.33 26.80 -11.06
C ASN A 65 -12.64 28.00 -10.37
N ASP A 66 -12.49 27.97 -9.05
CA ASP A 66 -11.85 29.05 -8.28
C ASP A 66 -10.32 28.87 -8.21
N ARG A 67 -9.60 29.56 -9.09
CA ARG A 67 -8.13 29.49 -9.17
C ARG A 67 -7.43 30.05 -7.94
N THR A 68 -8.11 30.86 -7.12
CA THR A 68 -7.52 31.46 -5.92
C THR A 68 -7.35 30.46 -4.78
N GLN A 69 -8.04 29.31 -4.88
CA GLN A 69 -8.06 28.28 -3.84
C GLN A 69 -7.22 27.03 -4.19
N ILE A 70 -6.52 27.04 -5.33
CA ILE A 70 -5.68 25.93 -5.75
C ILE A 70 -4.52 25.77 -4.76
N VAL A 71 -4.39 24.55 -4.24
CA VAL A 71 -3.21 24.12 -3.50
C VAL A 71 -2.43 23.15 -4.37
N ARG A 72 -1.18 23.51 -4.69
CA ARG A 72 -0.27 22.68 -5.49
C ARG A 72 0.57 21.80 -4.58
N LEU A 73 0.56 20.51 -4.86
CA LEU A 73 1.39 19.47 -4.27
C LEU A 73 2.53 19.11 -5.23
N ASN A 74 3.70 18.83 -4.66
CA ASN A 74 4.84 18.38 -5.46
C ASN A 74 4.63 16.92 -5.90
N PRO A 75 4.53 16.65 -7.22
CA PRO A 75 4.24 15.32 -7.73
C PRO A 75 5.34 14.29 -7.38
N ALA A 76 6.57 14.73 -7.14
CA ALA A 76 7.67 13.85 -6.71
C ALA A 76 7.47 13.27 -5.30
N THR A 77 6.62 13.90 -4.48
CA THR A 77 6.31 13.49 -3.10
C THR A 77 4.86 13.08 -2.90
N THR A 78 4.06 13.06 -3.96
CA THR A 78 2.64 12.72 -3.94
C THR A 78 2.42 11.45 -4.74
N ARG A 79 1.69 10.50 -4.15
CA ARG A 79 1.35 9.24 -4.79
C ARG A 79 -0.15 9.06 -4.84
N ILE A 80 -0.69 8.75 -6.00
CA ILE A 80 -2.11 8.46 -6.21
C ILE A 80 -2.30 6.94 -6.11
N VAL A 81 -3.16 6.49 -5.21
CA VAL A 81 -3.34 5.07 -4.92
C VAL A 81 -4.63 4.57 -5.54
N ALA A 82 -4.54 3.53 -6.38
CA ALA A 82 -5.71 2.87 -6.94
C ALA A 82 -6.37 1.98 -5.86
N THR A 83 -7.28 2.56 -5.10
CA THR A 83 -7.99 1.88 -4.00
C THR A 83 -8.94 0.78 -4.50
N PRO A 84 -9.45 -0.09 -3.63
CA PRO A 84 -10.24 -1.25 -4.05
C PRO A 84 -11.45 -0.97 -4.97
N PRO A 85 -12.19 0.15 -4.82
CA PRO A 85 -13.28 0.48 -5.74
C PRO A 85 -12.85 0.67 -7.21
N THR A 86 -11.55 0.89 -7.46
CA THR A 86 -11.01 1.00 -8.83
C THR A 86 -10.83 -0.35 -9.52
N GLN A 87 -10.84 -1.45 -8.77
CA GLN A 87 -10.55 -2.77 -9.34
C GLN A 87 -11.74 -3.31 -10.15
N GLY A 88 -11.46 -3.73 -11.37
CA GLY A 88 -12.41 -4.36 -12.28
C GLY A 88 -11.76 -5.42 -13.15
N THR A 89 -12.37 -5.70 -14.30
CA THR A 89 -11.83 -6.61 -15.32
C THR A 89 -11.84 -5.93 -16.67
N ILE A 90 -10.83 -6.22 -17.50
CA ILE A 90 -10.74 -5.71 -18.86
C ILE A 90 -11.93 -6.22 -19.66
N SER A 91 -12.72 -5.31 -20.22
CA SER A 91 -13.84 -5.64 -21.10
C SER A 91 -13.41 -5.67 -22.56
N ALA A 92 -14.26 -6.20 -23.45
CA ALA A 92 -14.00 -6.18 -24.88
C ALA A 92 -13.80 -4.76 -25.44
N ALA A 93 -14.49 -3.77 -24.87
CA ALA A 93 -14.46 -2.38 -25.32
C ALA A 93 -13.12 -1.67 -25.05
N ILE A 94 -12.29 -2.19 -24.15
CA ILE A 94 -10.96 -1.66 -23.82
C ILE A 94 -9.89 -2.75 -23.95
N SER A 95 -10.11 -3.71 -24.86
CA SER A 95 -9.21 -4.85 -25.07
C SER A 95 -7.82 -4.45 -25.61
N GLU A 96 -7.66 -3.22 -26.09
CA GLU A 96 -6.38 -2.63 -26.46
C GLU A 96 -5.45 -2.41 -25.26
N LEU A 97 -5.99 -2.32 -24.04
CA LEU A 97 -5.20 -2.18 -22.81
C LEU A 97 -4.65 -3.52 -22.30
N GLY A 98 -5.18 -4.65 -22.79
CA GLY A 98 -4.75 -5.98 -22.40
C GLY A 98 -5.81 -7.07 -22.61
N PRO A 99 -5.53 -8.33 -22.22
CA PRO A 99 -6.44 -9.44 -22.47
C PRO A 99 -7.76 -9.31 -21.70
N VAL A 100 -8.89 -9.53 -22.38
CA VAL A 100 -10.24 -9.50 -21.78
C VAL A 100 -10.34 -10.47 -20.60
N GLY A 101 -10.99 -10.02 -19.52
CA GLY A 101 -11.17 -10.79 -18.29
C GLY A 101 -9.99 -10.70 -17.31
N GLN A 102 -8.86 -10.13 -17.71
CA GLN A 102 -7.76 -9.86 -16.78
C GLN A 102 -8.09 -8.70 -15.83
N PRO A 103 -7.50 -8.65 -14.63
CA PRO A 103 -7.66 -7.53 -13.71
C PRO A 103 -7.21 -6.20 -14.32
N ILE A 104 -7.95 -5.13 -13.98
CA ILE A 104 -7.58 -3.74 -14.27
C ILE A 104 -7.96 -2.87 -13.08
N TRP A 105 -7.21 -1.81 -12.82
CA TRP A 105 -7.51 -0.80 -11.82
C TRP A 105 -7.74 0.53 -12.51
N VAL A 106 -8.96 1.05 -12.43
CA VAL A 106 -9.42 2.22 -13.16
C VAL A 106 -9.84 3.30 -12.18
N LEU A 107 -9.08 4.40 -12.10
CA LEU A 107 -9.58 5.62 -11.48
C LEU A 107 -10.68 6.20 -12.39
N PRO A 108 -11.85 6.53 -11.82
CA PRO A 108 -13.04 6.80 -12.61
C PRO A 108 -13.05 8.20 -13.24
N GLN A 109 -13.64 8.30 -14.44
CA GLN A 109 -13.96 9.57 -15.10
C GLN A 109 -15.04 10.38 -14.37
N THR A 110 -15.88 9.73 -13.57
CA THR A 110 -16.90 10.39 -12.74
C THR A 110 -16.57 10.20 -11.27
N ASN A 111 -17.08 11.08 -10.41
CA ASN A 111 -16.81 10.98 -8.98
C ASN A 111 -17.44 9.69 -8.40
N VAL A 112 -16.58 8.75 -7.98
CA VAL A 112 -16.96 7.55 -7.24
C VAL A 112 -16.36 7.66 -5.84
N ILE A 113 -17.22 7.67 -4.83
CA ILE A 113 -16.80 7.76 -3.43
C ILE A 113 -15.89 6.57 -3.08
N GLY A 114 -14.77 6.84 -2.41
CA GLY A 114 -13.77 5.83 -2.03
C GLY A 114 -12.71 5.56 -3.10
N ALA A 115 -12.82 6.18 -4.27
CA ALA A 115 -11.78 6.20 -5.30
C ALA A 115 -11.23 7.63 -5.50
N PRO A 116 -9.98 7.79 -5.94
CA PRO A 116 -9.49 9.12 -6.32
C PRO A 116 -10.19 9.57 -7.61
N TYR A 117 -10.74 10.78 -7.59
CA TYR A 117 -11.40 11.42 -8.71
C TYR A 117 -10.43 12.42 -9.33
N LEU A 118 -9.79 12.04 -10.44
CA LEU A 118 -8.63 12.74 -10.98
C LEU A 118 -8.96 13.50 -12.27
N GLY A 119 -8.86 14.82 -12.23
CA GLY A 119 -8.90 15.68 -13.41
C GLY A 119 -7.54 15.91 -14.04
N THR A 120 -7.52 16.36 -15.28
CA THR A 120 -6.36 16.95 -15.96
C THR A 120 -6.68 18.40 -16.26
N ARG A 121 -5.76 19.30 -15.89
CA ARG A 121 -5.92 20.74 -16.06
C ARG A 121 -4.76 21.37 -16.78
N ALA A 122 -5.05 22.32 -17.67
CA ALA A 122 -4.08 23.23 -18.23
C ALA A 122 -4.24 24.63 -17.63
N VAL A 123 -3.15 25.23 -17.13
CA VAL A 123 -3.16 26.57 -16.50
C VAL A 123 -2.13 27.44 -17.19
N PHE A 124 -2.59 28.26 -18.13
CA PHE A 124 -1.77 29.25 -18.82
C PHE A 124 -2.66 30.36 -19.36
N ASP A 125 -2.08 31.53 -19.61
CA ASP A 125 -2.84 32.65 -20.17
C ASP A 125 -3.10 32.47 -21.67
N ALA A 126 -4.29 32.88 -22.11
CA ALA A 126 -4.58 33.02 -23.53
C ALA A 126 -3.59 34.01 -24.19
N GLY A 127 -3.39 33.87 -25.51
CA GLY A 127 -2.45 34.71 -26.25
C GLY A 127 -0.98 34.32 -26.12
N ILE A 128 -0.68 33.13 -25.59
CA ILE A 128 0.70 32.58 -25.52
C ILE A 128 0.96 31.62 -26.68
N PHE A 129 0.07 30.64 -26.87
CA PHE A 129 0.26 29.54 -27.80
C PHE A 129 -0.62 29.69 -29.05
N LYS A 130 -0.17 29.08 -30.15
CA LYS A 130 -0.98 28.78 -31.32
C LYS A 130 -2.02 27.70 -30.96
N ALA A 131 -3.13 27.66 -31.67
CA ALA A 131 -4.04 26.51 -31.60
C ALA A 131 -3.46 25.35 -32.40
N SER A 132 -3.46 24.16 -31.80
CA SER A 132 -3.07 22.89 -32.42
C SER A 132 -4.30 22.04 -32.74
N PHE A 133 -4.39 21.56 -33.98
CA PHE A 133 -5.39 20.58 -34.40
C PHE A 133 -4.84 19.69 -35.53
N MET A 134 -4.97 18.38 -35.40
CA MET A 134 -4.38 17.38 -36.31
C MET A 134 -2.90 17.63 -36.64
N GLY A 135 -2.12 18.11 -35.66
CA GLY A 135 -0.70 18.45 -35.78
C GLY A 135 -0.41 19.77 -36.50
N PHE A 136 -1.43 20.54 -36.90
CA PHE A 136 -1.27 21.86 -37.51
C PHE A 136 -1.39 22.97 -36.49
N TYR A 137 -0.52 23.98 -36.59
CA TYR A 137 -0.53 25.16 -35.73
C TYR A 137 -1.00 26.41 -36.46
N VAL A 138 -1.97 27.12 -35.87
CA VAL A 138 -2.49 28.40 -36.37
C VAL A 138 -2.46 29.46 -35.27
N ASP A 139 -2.13 30.71 -35.61
CA ASP A 139 -2.23 31.81 -34.65
C ASP A 139 -3.71 32.02 -34.29
N ASP A 140 -4.05 31.76 -33.04
CA ASP A 140 -5.39 31.92 -32.48
C ASP A 140 -5.28 32.60 -31.11
N PRO A 141 -6.10 33.62 -30.79
CA PRO A 141 -6.01 34.31 -29.50
C PRO A 141 -6.24 33.42 -28.28
N LEU A 142 -6.98 32.32 -28.40
CA LEU A 142 -7.19 31.34 -27.33
C LEU A 142 -5.97 30.42 -27.21
N GLY A 143 -5.56 29.81 -28.33
CA GLY A 143 -4.43 28.88 -28.39
C GLY A 143 -4.69 27.53 -27.71
N SER A 144 -3.74 26.60 -27.80
CA SER A 144 -3.77 25.35 -27.04
C SER A 144 -2.37 24.78 -26.78
N ILE A 145 -2.31 23.89 -25.79
CA ILE A 145 -1.17 23.01 -25.57
C ILE A 145 -1.61 21.56 -25.79
N THR A 146 -0.62 20.69 -26.01
CA THR A 146 -0.79 19.25 -26.13
C THR A 146 -0.14 18.56 -24.94
N LEU A 147 -0.83 17.57 -24.37
CA LEU A 147 -0.28 16.67 -23.36
C LEU A 147 -0.06 15.29 -23.97
N ALA A 148 1.19 14.87 -24.11
CA ALA A 148 1.54 13.56 -24.65
C ALA A 148 2.09 12.63 -23.55
N LEU A 149 1.78 11.35 -23.62
CA LEU A 149 2.47 10.32 -22.83
C LEU A 149 3.92 10.23 -23.31
N HIS A 150 4.87 10.24 -22.39
CA HIS A 150 6.29 10.18 -22.73
C HIS A 150 6.93 8.85 -22.32
N SER A 151 6.67 8.41 -21.09
CA SER A 151 7.22 7.14 -20.59
C SER A 151 6.42 6.63 -19.39
N VAL A 152 6.35 5.31 -19.24
CA VAL A 152 5.74 4.65 -18.08
C VAL A 152 6.79 3.70 -17.49
N THR A 153 7.20 3.94 -16.25
CA THR A 153 8.26 3.15 -15.58
C THR A 153 7.83 2.74 -14.17
N GLY A 154 8.57 1.82 -13.54
CA GLY A 154 8.30 1.36 -12.17
C GLY A 154 8.10 -0.15 -12.08
N THR A 155 7.73 -0.65 -10.90
CA THR A 155 7.61 -2.09 -10.65
C THR A 155 6.39 -2.72 -11.33
N GLY A 156 5.31 -1.97 -11.54
CA GLY A 156 4.16 -2.44 -12.31
C GLY A 156 4.52 -2.68 -13.79
N PRO A 157 5.06 -1.67 -14.50
CA PRO A 157 5.52 -1.84 -15.88
C PRO A 157 6.63 -2.88 -16.05
N ALA A 158 7.59 -2.96 -15.11
CA ALA A 158 8.63 -3.98 -15.13
C ALA A 158 8.08 -5.42 -15.00
N ALA A 159 6.92 -5.58 -14.36
CA ALA A 159 6.19 -6.85 -14.29
C ALA A 159 5.30 -7.10 -15.53
N GLY A 160 5.33 -6.23 -16.54
CA GLY A 160 4.47 -6.29 -17.74
C GLY A 160 3.07 -5.73 -17.52
N GLY A 161 2.92 -4.74 -16.62
CA GLY A 161 1.71 -3.94 -16.50
C GLY A 161 1.73 -2.74 -17.45
N HIS A 162 0.55 -2.25 -17.82
CA HIS A 162 0.37 -1.14 -18.76
C HIS A 162 -0.48 -0.05 -18.11
N PHE A 163 -0.19 1.19 -18.49
CA PHE A 163 -0.99 2.38 -18.25
C PHE A 163 -1.89 2.66 -19.46
N GLY A 164 -3.11 3.13 -19.21
CA GLY A 164 -4.00 3.68 -20.24
C GLY A 164 -4.81 4.87 -19.72
N LEU A 165 -5.06 5.85 -20.60
CA LEU A 165 -5.92 7.01 -20.37
C LEU A 165 -7.01 7.03 -21.44
N TYR A 166 -8.28 7.06 -21.03
CA TYR A 166 -9.39 7.06 -21.98
C TYR A 166 -10.60 7.83 -21.45
N THR A 167 -11.50 8.21 -22.34
CA THR A 167 -12.80 8.81 -21.99
C THR A 167 -13.91 7.92 -22.52
N SER A 168 -15.10 7.96 -21.92
CA SER A 168 -16.31 7.42 -22.55
C SER A 168 -17.16 8.54 -23.12
N ASP A 169 -17.59 8.39 -24.37
CA ASP A 169 -18.66 9.18 -24.98
C ASP A 169 -19.83 8.26 -25.42
N PHE A 170 -20.78 8.79 -26.20
CA PHE A 170 -21.94 8.02 -26.68
C PHE A 170 -21.57 6.87 -27.64
N ALA A 171 -20.39 6.90 -28.27
CA ALA A 171 -19.91 5.90 -29.23
C ALA A 171 -19.10 4.78 -28.56
N GLY A 172 -18.62 4.98 -27.33
CA GLY A 172 -17.86 4.01 -26.57
C GLY A 172 -16.65 4.63 -25.86
N PRO A 173 -15.74 3.80 -25.30
CA PRO A 173 -14.47 4.31 -24.81
C PRO A 173 -13.58 4.77 -25.99
N LEU A 174 -13.09 6.01 -25.91
CA LEU A 174 -12.04 6.54 -26.76
C LEU A 174 -10.72 6.50 -25.97
N ILE A 175 -9.82 5.61 -26.38
CA ILE A 175 -8.47 5.51 -25.80
C ILE A 175 -7.61 6.64 -26.36
N LEU A 176 -7.06 7.46 -25.47
CA LEU A 176 -6.27 8.64 -25.80
C LEU A 176 -4.78 8.39 -25.61
N MET A 177 -4.42 7.53 -24.66
CA MET A 177 -3.06 7.12 -24.41
C MET A 177 -3.05 5.66 -23.97
N ASN A 178 -2.17 4.86 -24.55
CA ASN A 178 -1.94 3.48 -24.22
C ASN A 178 -0.44 3.23 -24.12
N SER A 179 -0.04 2.25 -23.31
CA SER A 179 1.35 1.80 -23.26
C SER A 179 1.49 0.30 -23.52
N ALA A 180 0.38 -0.37 -23.88
CA ALA A 180 0.36 -1.77 -24.23
C ALA A 180 0.85 -2.05 -25.67
N ASP A 181 0.68 -1.10 -26.58
CA ASP A 181 1.05 -1.14 -28.00
C ASP A 181 2.33 -0.34 -28.34
N GLY A 182 2.96 0.24 -27.32
CA GLY A 182 4.08 1.18 -27.47
C GLY A 182 3.65 2.58 -27.05
N ILE A 183 4.59 3.53 -27.05
CA ILE A 183 4.27 4.95 -26.85
C ILE A 183 4.68 5.68 -28.13
N ASP A 184 3.74 6.31 -28.80
CA ASP A 184 3.96 7.04 -30.05
C ASP A 184 3.25 8.42 -30.09
N ALA A 185 3.12 9.00 -31.27
CA ALA A 185 2.55 10.34 -31.45
C ALA A 185 1.02 10.40 -31.27
N ASN A 186 0.33 9.25 -31.24
CA ASN A 186 -1.10 9.16 -31.01
C ASN A 186 -1.46 9.17 -29.53
N ASP A 187 -0.49 8.92 -28.63
CA ASP A 187 -0.70 8.89 -27.18
C ASP A 187 -0.73 10.31 -26.59
N GLN A 188 -1.77 11.08 -26.93
CA GLN A 188 -1.88 12.47 -26.52
C GLN A 188 -3.31 12.97 -26.36
N ILE A 189 -3.48 13.96 -25.48
CA ILE A 189 -4.61 14.89 -25.53
C ILE A 189 -4.13 16.09 -26.35
N GLU A 190 -4.58 16.15 -27.61
CA GLU A 190 -4.07 17.11 -28.57
C GLU A 190 -4.36 18.58 -28.19
N THR A 191 -5.59 18.86 -27.76
CA THR A 191 -6.06 20.23 -27.58
C THR A 191 -6.51 20.46 -26.14
N LEU A 192 -5.63 21.07 -25.35
CA LEU A 192 -5.96 21.68 -24.06
C LEU A 192 -5.87 23.20 -24.20
N THR A 193 -7.03 23.87 -24.20
CA THR A 193 -7.11 25.34 -24.22
C THR A 193 -6.70 25.94 -22.87
N PRO A 194 -6.48 27.26 -22.78
CA PRO A 194 -6.39 27.93 -21.49
C PRO A 194 -7.52 27.49 -20.57
N ASP A 195 -7.16 27.15 -19.34
CA ASP A 195 -8.08 26.78 -18.26
C ASP A 195 -8.88 25.48 -18.51
N ALA A 196 -8.49 24.71 -19.53
CA ALA A 196 -9.10 23.41 -19.81
C ALA A 196 -9.06 22.53 -18.56
N HIS A 197 -10.19 21.91 -18.27
CA HIS A 197 -10.38 20.97 -17.18
C HIS A 197 -11.20 19.80 -17.71
N SER A 198 -10.67 18.59 -17.59
CA SER A 198 -11.34 17.39 -18.09
C SER A 198 -11.02 16.18 -17.22
N HIS A 199 -11.98 15.27 -17.14
CA HIS A 199 -11.83 14.01 -16.42
C HIS A 199 -11.74 12.85 -17.39
N PHE A 200 -10.93 11.87 -17.01
CA PHE A 200 -10.63 10.68 -17.79
C PHE A 200 -10.64 9.46 -16.88
N PHE A 201 -10.77 8.30 -17.48
CA PHE A 201 -10.39 7.05 -16.84
C PHE A 201 -8.88 6.91 -16.88
N TRP A 202 -8.26 6.66 -15.72
CA TRP A 202 -6.83 6.35 -15.60
C TRP A 202 -6.70 4.89 -15.21
N SER A 203 -5.99 4.10 -15.99
CA SER A 203 -6.03 2.65 -15.84
C SER A 203 -4.66 2.01 -15.75
N PHE A 204 -4.59 0.92 -14.99
CA PHE A 204 -3.40 0.11 -14.75
C PHE A 204 -3.74 -1.37 -14.81
N THR A 205 -2.90 -2.21 -15.42
CA THR A 205 -3.24 -3.64 -15.63
C THR A 205 -2.52 -4.61 -14.70
N LYS A 206 -1.58 -4.13 -13.86
CA LYS A 206 -0.94 -4.94 -12.82
C LYS A 206 -0.68 -4.17 -11.52
N PRO A 207 -0.63 -4.85 -10.36
CA PRO A 207 -0.11 -4.28 -9.13
C PRO A 207 1.33 -3.77 -9.27
N GLY A 208 1.70 -2.78 -8.47
CA GLY A 208 3.03 -2.17 -8.46
C GLY A 208 3.00 -0.64 -8.56
N ASN A 209 4.17 -0.03 -8.56
CA ASN A 209 4.31 1.42 -8.72
C ASN A 209 4.46 1.80 -10.19
N TYR A 210 3.89 2.95 -10.55
CA TYR A 210 3.96 3.54 -11.89
C TYR A 210 4.40 5.00 -11.76
N ALA A 211 5.51 5.34 -12.39
CA ALA A 211 5.94 6.70 -12.65
C ALA A 211 5.58 7.02 -14.11
N VAL A 212 4.50 7.77 -14.29
CA VAL A 212 3.95 8.14 -15.60
C VAL A 212 4.44 9.55 -15.94
N THR A 213 5.32 9.65 -16.92
CA THR A 213 5.88 10.92 -17.37
C THR A 213 5.12 11.40 -18.60
N PHE A 214 4.66 12.64 -18.53
CA PHE A 214 4.01 13.33 -19.64
C PHE A 214 4.90 14.44 -20.18
N ARG A 215 4.72 14.76 -21.45
CA ARG A 215 5.30 15.89 -22.15
C ARG A 215 4.21 16.91 -22.46
N GLY A 216 4.22 18.02 -21.74
CA GLY A 216 3.45 19.20 -22.14
C GLY A 216 4.21 19.93 -23.24
N HIS A 217 3.56 20.25 -24.36
CA HIS A 217 4.20 21.00 -25.44
C HIS A 217 3.22 21.88 -26.22
N GLY A 218 3.77 22.86 -26.93
CA GLY A 218 3.02 23.78 -27.78
C GLY A 218 3.94 24.66 -28.62
N GLN A 219 3.35 25.46 -29.51
CA GLN A 219 4.08 26.46 -30.29
C GLN A 219 3.63 27.86 -29.89
N LEU A 220 4.58 28.74 -29.54
CA LEU A 220 4.27 30.13 -29.20
C LEU A 220 3.64 30.84 -30.41
N LEU A 221 2.78 31.84 -30.15
CA LEU A 221 2.26 32.72 -31.20
C LEU A 221 3.40 33.35 -32.01
N THR A 222 3.14 33.65 -33.29
CA THR A 222 4.14 34.28 -34.17
C THR A 222 4.65 35.61 -33.59
N GLY A 223 3.77 36.39 -32.96
CA GLY A 223 4.13 37.64 -32.27
C GLY A 223 5.05 37.47 -31.05
N LEU A 224 5.16 36.25 -30.52
CA LEU A 224 6.06 35.87 -29.42
C LEU A 224 7.29 35.07 -29.92
N GLY A 225 7.54 35.08 -31.22
CA GLY A 225 8.70 34.43 -31.85
C GLY A 225 8.44 33.05 -32.44
N GLY A 226 7.23 32.49 -32.31
CA GLY A 226 6.83 31.28 -33.02
C GLY A 226 7.53 29.98 -32.60
N ALA A 227 8.29 29.98 -31.49
CA ALA A 227 9.11 28.86 -31.08
C ALA A 227 8.26 27.68 -30.56
N SER A 228 8.64 26.45 -30.92
CA SER A 228 8.14 25.25 -30.25
C SER A 228 8.77 25.13 -28.87
N THR A 229 7.96 24.72 -27.89
CA THR A 229 8.40 24.55 -26.50
C THR A 229 7.78 23.32 -25.85
N GLN A 230 8.48 22.77 -24.87
CA GLN A 230 8.05 21.59 -24.14
C GLN A 230 8.62 21.54 -22.72
N GLY A 231 7.93 20.82 -21.85
CA GLY A 231 8.39 20.41 -20.53
C GLY A 231 7.92 19.01 -20.19
N PHE A 232 8.51 18.42 -19.15
CA PHE A 232 8.20 17.05 -18.72
C PHE A 232 7.82 17.03 -17.24
N GLY A 233 6.78 16.27 -16.91
CA GLY A 233 6.32 16.07 -15.54
C GLY A 233 5.98 14.61 -15.28
N THR A 234 6.38 14.09 -14.13
CA THR A 234 6.14 12.70 -13.73
C THR A 234 5.14 12.65 -12.59
N PHE A 235 4.04 11.93 -12.77
CA PHE A 235 3.05 11.63 -11.73
C PHE A 235 3.21 10.20 -11.23
N ASN A 236 3.15 10.01 -9.91
CA ASN A 236 3.38 8.72 -9.28
C ASN A 236 2.05 8.07 -8.88
N PHE A 237 1.85 6.84 -9.33
CA PHE A 237 0.70 6.01 -8.99
C PHE A 237 1.16 4.71 -8.33
N SER A 238 0.32 4.13 -7.49
CA SER A 238 0.51 2.79 -6.96
C SER A 238 -0.78 2.00 -7.03
N VAL A 239 -0.66 0.80 -7.56
CA VAL A 239 -1.69 -0.22 -7.54
C VAL A 239 -1.33 -1.21 -6.42
N PRO A 240 -2.09 -1.24 -5.31
CA PRO A 240 -1.77 -2.11 -4.19
C PRO A 240 -1.81 -3.60 -4.58
N PHE A 241 -0.87 -4.37 -4.04
CA PHE A 241 -0.91 -5.82 -4.10
C PHE A 241 -2.05 -6.38 -3.24
N SER A 242 -2.53 -7.58 -3.57
CA SER A 242 -3.72 -8.17 -2.95
C SER A 242 -3.55 -8.46 -1.45
N SER A 243 -2.31 -8.63 -0.97
CA SER A 243 -1.99 -9.16 0.36
C SER A 243 -2.58 -10.56 0.62
N ARG A 244 -2.92 -11.32 -0.44
CA ARG A 244 -3.56 -12.63 -0.33
C ARG A 244 -2.67 -13.71 -0.91
N LEU A 245 -2.38 -14.73 -0.11
CA LEU A 245 -1.67 -15.93 -0.55
C LEU A 245 -2.64 -17.11 -0.46
N GLN A 246 -3.03 -17.65 -1.61
CA GLN A 246 -4.12 -18.61 -1.70
C GLN A 246 -3.57 -20.03 -1.83
N ASN A 247 -3.90 -20.89 -0.86
CA ASN A 247 -3.54 -22.31 -0.79
C ASN A 247 -2.05 -22.66 -0.77
N THR A 248 -1.18 -21.74 -1.17
CA THR A 248 0.27 -21.87 -1.15
C THR A 248 0.89 -20.56 -0.67
N ALA A 249 1.95 -20.64 0.13
CA ALA A 249 2.73 -19.49 0.54
C ALA A 249 4.16 -19.90 0.92
N THR A 250 5.10 -18.98 0.75
CA THR A 250 6.45 -19.13 1.30
C THR A 250 6.61 -18.22 2.52
N LEU A 251 6.96 -18.80 3.66
CA LEU A 251 7.36 -18.09 4.87
C LEU A 251 8.87 -17.91 4.85
N ARG A 252 9.32 -16.68 4.67
CA ARG A 252 10.74 -16.33 4.69
C ARG A 252 11.18 -15.90 6.06
N LEU A 253 12.08 -16.68 6.63
CA LEU A 253 12.68 -16.47 7.93
C LEU A 253 14.00 -15.73 7.74
N GLY A 254 14.22 -14.69 8.54
CA GLY A 254 15.51 -14.04 8.59
C GLY A 254 15.91 -13.58 9.99
N ALA A 255 17.21 -13.34 10.11
CA ALA A 255 17.90 -12.95 11.32
C ALA A 255 19.00 -11.95 10.97
N GLY A 256 19.59 -11.28 11.96
CA GLY A 256 20.63 -10.28 11.74
C GLY A 256 20.45 -9.11 12.68
N SER A 257 20.43 -7.89 12.13
CA SER A 257 20.08 -6.68 12.89
C SER A 257 18.63 -6.71 13.38
N GLU A 258 17.75 -7.40 12.64
CA GLU A 258 16.36 -7.65 13.02
C GLU A 258 15.95 -9.08 12.65
N TRP A 259 15.00 -9.64 13.40
CA TRP A 259 14.31 -10.88 13.05
C TRP A 259 13.10 -10.55 12.18
N HIS A 260 12.79 -11.41 11.21
CA HIS A 260 11.58 -11.26 10.40
C HIS A 260 10.98 -12.58 9.95
N VAL A 261 9.66 -12.55 9.78
CA VAL A 261 8.89 -13.53 9.02
C VAL A 261 8.14 -12.77 7.92
N LEU A 262 8.51 -13.00 6.67
CA LEU A 262 7.85 -12.43 5.50
C LEU A 262 6.99 -13.47 4.81
N LEU A 263 5.86 -13.04 4.25
CA LEU A 263 4.98 -13.87 3.44
C LEU A 263 5.26 -13.56 1.97
N GLU A 264 5.91 -14.48 1.25
CA GLU A 264 6.27 -14.28 -0.16
C GLU A 264 5.21 -14.85 -1.11
N ASP A 265 4.75 -13.99 -2.00
CA ASP A 265 3.99 -14.31 -3.21
C ASP A 265 4.95 -14.20 -4.40
N ALA A 266 5.61 -15.32 -4.69
CA ALA A 266 6.61 -15.41 -5.75
C ALA A 266 6.03 -15.11 -7.14
N THR A 267 4.75 -15.44 -7.38
CA THR A 267 4.06 -15.21 -8.65
C THR A 267 4.00 -13.72 -9.00
N ASN A 268 3.80 -12.87 -7.98
CA ASN A 268 3.73 -11.43 -8.14
C ASN A 268 5.03 -10.71 -7.73
N ALA A 269 6.11 -11.46 -7.48
CA ALA A 269 7.40 -10.95 -7.04
C ALA A 269 7.30 -9.95 -5.88
N VAL A 270 6.49 -10.30 -4.86
CA VAL A 270 6.23 -9.45 -3.69
C VAL A 270 6.32 -10.26 -2.40
N ALA A 271 6.81 -9.61 -1.33
CA ALA A 271 6.74 -10.15 0.02
C ALA A 271 6.05 -9.18 0.98
N TYR A 272 5.29 -9.71 1.93
CA TYR A 272 4.54 -8.94 2.92
C TYR A 272 5.12 -9.15 4.32
N GLU A 273 5.12 -8.10 5.12
CA GLU A 273 5.19 -8.22 6.58
C GLU A 273 4.07 -9.15 7.09
N SER A 274 4.34 -9.89 8.17
CA SER A 274 3.45 -10.91 8.72
C SER A 274 2.01 -10.45 9.00
N ARG A 275 1.80 -9.17 9.39
CA ARG A 275 0.48 -8.56 9.67
C ARG A 275 -0.12 -7.83 8.46
N GLN A 276 0.60 -7.74 7.35
CA GLN A 276 0.13 -7.11 6.11
C GLN A 276 -0.10 -8.12 4.98
N GLY A 277 -0.08 -9.42 5.29
CA GLY A 277 -0.49 -10.51 4.41
C GLY A 277 -1.53 -11.42 5.07
N PHE A 278 -2.30 -12.12 4.24
CA PHE A 278 -3.34 -13.05 4.66
C PHE A 278 -3.23 -14.38 3.92
N LEU A 279 -3.24 -15.46 4.70
CA LEU A 279 -3.04 -16.83 4.23
C LEU A 279 -4.41 -17.52 4.08
N GLU A 280 -4.86 -17.76 2.85
CA GLU A 280 -6.17 -18.35 2.57
C GLU A 280 -6.07 -19.86 2.39
N ALA A 281 -6.43 -20.60 3.44
CA ALA A 281 -6.49 -22.06 3.45
C ALA A 281 -7.86 -22.54 2.95
N GLY A 282 -8.03 -22.57 1.62
CA GLY A 282 -9.26 -23.00 0.96
C GLY A 282 -9.30 -24.49 0.59
N THR A 283 -8.15 -25.17 0.58
CA THR A 283 -8.07 -26.57 0.12
C THR A 283 -8.64 -27.51 1.18
N ALA A 284 -9.51 -28.44 0.77
CA ALA A 284 -10.01 -29.47 1.68
C ALA A 284 -8.87 -30.38 2.17
N SER A 285 -8.90 -30.76 3.44
CA SER A 285 -7.90 -31.68 3.99
C SER A 285 -7.98 -33.05 3.31
N THR A 286 -6.82 -33.60 2.97
CA THR A 286 -6.70 -34.96 2.44
C THR A 286 -6.97 -36.01 3.52
N SER A 287 -7.28 -37.25 3.12
CA SER A 287 -7.41 -38.38 4.05
C SER A 287 -6.13 -38.64 4.84
N THR A 288 -4.96 -38.45 4.21
CA THR A 288 -3.66 -38.55 4.89
C THR A 288 -3.54 -37.52 6.00
N VAL A 289 -3.83 -36.25 5.73
CA VAL A 289 -3.83 -35.20 6.75
C VAL A 289 -4.84 -35.50 7.85
N GLN A 290 -6.04 -35.97 7.52
CA GLN A 290 -7.06 -36.34 8.51
C GLN A 290 -6.66 -37.54 9.37
N SER A 291 -5.86 -38.47 8.84
CA SER A 291 -5.34 -39.60 9.63
C SER A 291 -4.29 -39.15 10.64
N THR A 292 -3.45 -38.17 10.27
CA THR A 292 -2.38 -37.62 11.12
C THR A 292 -2.92 -36.58 12.11
N PHE A 293 -3.89 -35.77 11.68
CA PHE A 293 -4.53 -34.72 12.46
C PHE A 293 -6.06 -34.84 12.36
N PRO A 294 -6.67 -35.69 13.20
CA PRO A 294 -8.10 -35.95 13.18
C PRO A 294 -8.94 -34.68 13.29
N GLY A 295 -10.00 -34.60 12.47
CA GLY A 295 -10.90 -33.44 12.43
C GLY A 295 -10.44 -32.31 11.51
N ALA A 296 -9.28 -32.40 10.86
CA ALA A 296 -8.84 -31.41 9.88
C ALA A 296 -9.84 -31.27 8.71
N THR A 297 -10.34 -30.06 8.47
CA THR A 297 -11.29 -29.71 7.40
C THR A 297 -10.62 -28.98 6.24
N ARG A 298 -9.60 -28.19 6.53
CA ARG A 298 -8.85 -27.38 5.56
C ARG A 298 -7.35 -27.54 5.73
N GLN A 299 -6.62 -27.42 4.62
CA GLN A 299 -5.17 -27.41 4.58
C GLN A 299 -4.63 -26.32 3.63
N MET A 300 -3.37 -25.94 3.82
CA MET A 300 -2.61 -25.01 2.99
C MET A 300 -1.16 -25.47 2.90
N SER A 301 -0.59 -25.45 1.69
CA SER A 301 0.83 -25.78 1.50
C SER A 301 1.70 -24.59 1.88
N LEU A 302 2.71 -24.83 2.72
CA LEU A 302 3.66 -23.82 3.13
C LEU A 302 5.08 -24.26 2.76
N THR A 303 5.89 -23.31 2.33
CA THR A 303 7.35 -23.48 2.22
C THR A 303 8.01 -22.58 3.25
N LEU A 304 8.73 -23.14 4.21
CA LEU A 304 9.52 -22.35 5.14
C LEU A 304 10.95 -22.27 4.60
N SER A 305 11.48 -21.06 4.46
CA SER A 305 12.81 -20.81 3.90
C SER A 305 13.64 -19.87 4.78
N ALA A 306 14.86 -20.29 5.09
CA ALA A 306 15.87 -19.44 5.73
C ALA A 306 16.88 -18.85 4.71
N LEU A 307 16.81 -19.26 3.43
CA LEU A 307 17.79 -18.83 2.42
C LEU A 307 17.59 -17.36 2.00
N GLY A 308 16.33 -16.92 1.94
CA GLY A 308 15.91 -15.68 1.27
C GLY A 308 15.63 -15.91 -0.22
N SER A 309 15.04 -14.92 -0.86
CA SER A 309 14.68 -14.89 -2.29
C SER A 309 14.68 -13.44 -2.73
N ALA A 310 15.08 -13.10 -3.95
CA ALA A 310 15.04 -11.72 -4.41
C ALA A 310 13.64 -11.39 -4.95
N VAL A 311 12.88 -10.57 -4.21
CA VAL A 311 11.59 -10.02 -4.70
C VAL A 311 11.74 -8.55 -5.08
N ALA A 312 10.98 -8.09 -6.07
CA ALA A 312 11.03 -6.70 -6.52
C ALA A 312 10.30 -5.75 -5.55
N ASN A 313 9.26 -6.27 -4.89
CA ASN A 313 8.36 -5.50 -4.05
C ASN A 313 8.35 -6.04 -2.62
N ILE A 314 8.36 -5.14 -1.63
CA ILE A 314 8.15 -5.48 -0.23
C ILE A 314 7.13 -4.51 0.38
N VAL A 315 6.17 -5.08 1.12
CA VAL A 315 5.12 -4.36 1.85
C VAL A 315 5.39 -4.52 3.35
N GLY A 316 5.30 -3.42 4.10
CA GLY A 316 5.37 -3.40 5.56
C GLY A 316 6.78 -3.47 6.16
N GLN A 317 7.80 -3.65 5.33
CA GLN A 317 9.18 -3.86 5.76
C GLN A 317 10.17 -3.14 4.85
N THR A 318 11.37 -2.89 5.36
CA THR A 318 12.37 -2.09 4.63
C THR A 318 12.79 -2.77 3.33
N PRO A 319 13.05 -2.02 2.22
CA PRO A 319 13.50 -2.59 0.95
C PRO A 319 14.78 -3.44 1.05
N ALA A 320 15.62 -3.20 2.06
CA ALA A 320 16.81 -4.00 2.33
C ALA A 320 16.50 -5.47 2.67
N LEU A 321 15.27 -5.78 3.13
CA LEU A 321 14.84 -7.14 3.42
C LEU A 321 14.31 -7.89 2.18
N ALA A 322 14.17 -7.23 1.04
CA ALA A 322 13.61 -7.82 -0.17
C ALA A 322 14.37 -9.09 -0.62
N ALA A 323 15.68 -9.16 -0.43
CA ALA A 323 16.50 -10.34 -0.73
C ALA A 323 16.87 -11.20 0.49
N THR A 324 16.61 -10.70 1.70
CA THR A 324 17.28 -11.17 2.91
C THR A 324 16.56 -12.37 3.54
N GLY A 325 17.32 -13.43 3.83
CA GLY A 325 16.97 -14.53 4.72
C GLY A 325 17.85 -14.51 5.96
N VAL A 326 18.18 -15.67 6.53
CA VAL A 326 19.22 -15.82 7.55
C VAL A 326 20.59 -15.62 6.90
N PRO A 327 21.46 -14.69 7.32
CA PRO A 327 22.80 -14.56 6.74
C PRO A 327 23.67 -15.79 6.99
N ALA A 328 24.51 -16.16 6.01
CA ALA A 328 25.43 -17.29 6.15
C ALA A 328 26.51 -17.02 7.23
N GLY A 329 26.79 -18.02 8.06
CA GLY A 329 27.73 -17.95 9.18
C GLY A 329 27.24 -17.16 10.40
N LEU A 330 26.04 -16.57 10.36
CA LEU A 330 25.52 -15.79 11.49
C LEU A 330 25.09 -16.69 12.65
N LEU A 331 24.45 -17.80 12.33
CA LEU A 331 23.85 -18.74 13.29
C LEU A 331 24.56 -20.09 13.17
N GLN A 332 24.58 -20.87 14.25
CA GLN A 332 25.04 -22.26 14.19
C GLN A 332 24.19 -23.03 13.18
N SER A 333 24.87 -23.77 12.29
CA SER A 333 24.26 -24.51 11.18
C SER A 333 23.41 -23.66 10.23
N ASP A 334 23.54 -22.33 10.30
CA ASP A 334 22.70 -21.39 9.54
C ASP A 334 21.20 -21.71 9.66
N ALA A 335 20.79 -22.06 10.88
CA ALA A 335 19.45 -22.57 11.16
C ALA A 335 18.72 -21.74 12.19
N VAL A 336 17.41 -21.69 12.03
CA VAL A 336 16.46 -21.03 12.94
C VAL A 336 15.45 -22.08 13.39
N THR A 337 15.22 -22.13 14.69
CA THR A 337 14.10 -22.86 15.27
C THR A 337 12.87 -21.96 15.23
N VAL A 338 11.82 -22.43 14.56
CA VAL A 338 10.49 -21.82 14.57
C VAL A 338 9.68 -22.56 15.62
N ARG A 339 9.11 -21.85 16.59
CA ARG A 339 8.25 -22.43 17.62
C ARG A 339 6.84 -21.85 17.54
N LEU A 340 5.83 -22.71 17.61
CA LEU A 340 4.44 -22.31 17.77
C LEU A 340 4.19 -21.96 19.24
N ILE A 341 3.71 -20.74 19.51
CA ILE A 341 3.49 -20.25 20.88
C ILE A 341 2.09 -19.73 21.14
N GLY A 342 1.26 -19.60 20.10
CA GLY A 342 -0.15 -19.26 20.26
C GLY A 342 -0.97 -19.62 19.04
N VAL A 343 -2.20 -20.08 19.27
CA VAL A 343 -3.22 -20.27 18.24
C VAL A 343 -4.51 -19.69 18.80
N HIS A 344 -5.09 -18.75 18.07
CA HIS A 344 -6.42 -18.22 18.37
C HIS A 344 -7.30 -18.40 17.14
N GLY A 345 -8.43 -19.07 17.28
CA GLY A 345 -9.35 -19.37 16.20
C GLY A 345 -10.43 -20.38 16.62
N PRO A 346 -11.42 -20.67 15.77
CA PRO A 346 -12.58 -21.50 16.11
C PRO A 346 -12.30 -23.01 16.22
N GLY A 347 -11.06 -23.43 16.00
CA GLY A 347 -10.64 -24.83 16.04
C GLY A 347 -9.16 -24.96 16.35
N GLN A 348 -8.60 -26.14 16.08
CA GLN A 348 -7.20 -26.45 16.30
C GLN A 348 -6.38 -26.23 15.01
N PHE A 349 -5.11 -25.91 15.19
CA PHE A 349 -4.12 -25.74 14.13
C PHE A 349 -3.01 -26.78 14.28
N ALA A 350 -2.53 -27.29 13.15
CA ALA A 350 -1.31 -28.09 13.10
C ALA A 350 -0.44 -27.68 11.91
N LEU A 351 0.87 -27.78 12.09
CA LEU A 351 1.83 -27.81 10.99
C LEU A 351 2.28 -29.27 10.83
N LEU A 352 2.06 -29.84 9.65
CA LEU A 352 2.49 -31.17 9.27
C LEU A 352 3.68 -31.08 8.31
N ASN A 353 4.41 -32.18 8.14
CA ASN A 353 5.37 -32.28 7.05
C ASN A 353 4.69 -32.16 5.67
N GLY A 354 5.46 -31.93 4.61
CA GLY A 354 4.91 -31.71 3.26
C GLY A 354 4.08 -32.86 2.69
N THR A 355 4.22 -34.08 3.23
CA THR A 355 3.42 -35.25 2.85
C THR A 355 2.16 -35.43 3.71
N GLY A 356 1.99 -34.65 4.78
CA GLY A 356 0.88 -34.76 5.72
C GLY A 356 0.91 -36.00 6.61
N THR A 357 2.03 -36.71 6.69
CA THR A 357 2.17 -38.00 7.41
C THR A 357 2.74 -37.87 8.81
N ALA A 358 3.23 -36.69 9.20
CA ALA A 358 3.77 -36.44 10.53
C ALA A 358 3.42 -35.02 11.01
N LEU A 359 3.09 -34.90 12.30
CA LEU A 359 2.96 -33.62 13.00
C LEU A 359 4.35 -33.02 13.24
N LEU A 360 4.50 -31.73 12.94
CA LEU A 360 5.66 -30.93 13.32
C LEU A 360 5.33 -30.01 14.50
N MET A 361 4.10 -29.49 14.53
CA MET A 361 3.55 -28.65 15.60
C MET A 361 2.05 -28.90 15.67
N ASN A 362 1.43 -28.87 16.86
CA ASN A 362 -0.02 -28.87 16.96
C ASN A 362 -0.53 -28.15 18.20
N SER A 363 -1.73 -27.57 18.12
CA SER A 363 -2.36 -26.91 19.27
C SER A 363 -3.30 -27.81 20.07
N ALA A 364 -3.60 -29.01 19.58
CA ALA A 364 -4.62 -29.89 20.12
C ALA A 364 -4.18 -30.64 21.39
N ASP A 365 -2.87 -30.88 21.56
CA ASP A 365 -2.27 -31.50 22.76
C ASP A 365 -1.67 -30.48 23.74
N GLY A 366 -1.83 -29.19 23.44
CA GLY A 366 -1.31 -28.07 24.23
C GLY A 366 0.10 -27.65 23.81
N LEU A 367 0.35 -26.33 23.77
CA LEU A 367 1.59 -25.79 23.25
C LEU A 367 2.78 -25.98 24.21
N SER A 368 3.83 -26.61 23.72
CA SER A 368 5.03 -26.97 24.48
C SER A 368 6.31 -26.57 23.75
N ALA A 369 7.47 -27.05 24.21
CA ALA A 369 8.73 -26.90 23.46
C ALA A 369 8.82 -27.86 22.27
N ALA A 370 8.01 -28.94 22.25
CA ALA A 370 7.97 -29.91 21.17
C ALA A 370 7.33 -29.35 19.90
N ASP A 371 6.52 -28.29 20.01
CA ASP A 371 5.89 -27.59 18.89
C ASP A 371 6.87 -26.65 18.18
N SER A 372 7.98 -27.23 17.72
CA SER A 372 9.03 -26.51 17.03
C SER A 372 9.61 -27.29 15.86
N VAL A 373 10.06 -26.55 14.84
CA VAL A 373 10.79 -27.11 13.69
C VAL A 373 12.06 -26.31 13.49
N THR A 374 13.13 -26.96 13.02
CA THR A 374 14.34 -26.27 12.59
C THR A 374 14.31 -26.08 11.07
N VAL A 375 14.57 -24.86 10.61
CA VAL A 375 14.69 -24.50 9.20
C VAL A 375 16.09 -23.96 8.97
N SER A 376 16.84 -24.53 8.04
CA SER A 376 18.21 -24.12 7.73
C SER A 376 18.32 -23.48 6.36
N ARG A 377 19.38 -22.71 6.12
CA ARG A 377 19.70 -22.20 4.78
C ARG A 377 19.94 -23.29 3.74
N SER A 378 20.29 -24.51 4.17
CA SER A 378 20.67 -25.59 3.26
C SER A 378 19.50 -26.19 2.48
N ALA A 379 18.27 -26.11 3.01
CA ALA A 379 17.08 -26.62 2.35
C ALA A 379 15.82 -25.93 2.88
N ASN A 380 14.89 -25.65 1.96
CA ASN A 380 13.54 -25.25 2.34
C ASN A 380 12.80 -26.42 2.97
N LEU A 381 11.94 -26.12 3.94
CA LEU A 381 11.02 -27.11 4.52
C LEU A 381 9.65 -26.98 3.88
N SER A 382 9.22 -28.02 3.17
CA SER A 382 7.83 -28.17 2.73
C SER A 382 6.97 -28.66 3.90
N ALA A 383 5.86 -27.97 4.15
CA ALA A 383 4.94 -28.24 5.24
C ALA A 383 3.48 -28.05 4.82
N LEU A 384 2.54 -28.58 5.60
CA LEU A 384 1.11 -28.35 5.44
C LEU A 384 0.55 -27.72 6.72
N ALA A 385 -0.01 -26.52 6.63
CA ALA A 385 -0.85 -25.99 7.69
C ALA A 385 -2.24 -26.62 7.58
N ALA A 386 -2.79 -27.12 8.69
CA ALA A 386 -4.10 -27.77 8.74
C ALA A 386 -4.96 -27.19 9.87
N PHE A 387 -6.28 -27.13 9.64
CA PHE A 387 -7.26 -26.51 10.52
C PHE A 387 -8.45 -27.45 10.75
N THR A 388 -8.98 -27.52 11.97
CA THR A 388 -10.14 -28.39 12.28
C THR A 388 -11.50 -27.69 12.18
N ALA A 389 -11.53 -26.39 11.97
CA ALA A 389 -12.75 -25.62 11.79
C ALA A 389 -12.56 -24.46 10.81
N ASP A 390 -13.65 -24.06 10.16
CA ASP A 390 -13.67 -22.91 9.26
C ASP A 390 -13.72 -21.60 10.06
N GLY A 391 -12.96 -20.59 9.64
CA GLY A 391 -12.92 -19.27 10.25
C GLY A 391 -11.56 -18.59 10.17
N LEU A 392 -11.40 -17.53 10.96
CA LEU A 392 -10.19 -16.73 11.07
C LEU A 392 -9.31 -17.29 12.19
N TYR A 393 -8.01 -17.40 11.90
CA TYR A 393 -7.02 -17.84 12.87
C TYR A 393 -5.87 -16.83 12.95
N ARG A 394 -5.39 -16.57 14.16
CA ARG A 394 -4.10 -15.92 14.44
C ARG A 394 -3.15 -16.97 14.99
N VAL A 395 -2.08 -17.25 14.25
CA VAL A 395 -1.04 -18.22 14.61
C VAL A 395 0.22 -17.46 14.99
N THR A 396 0.65 -17.57 16.24
CA THR A 396 1.79 -16.84 16.79
C THR A 396 3.02 -17.74 16.85
N LEU A 397 4.09 -17.29 16.21
CA LEU A 397 5.38 -17.96 16.10
C LEU A 397 6.46 -17.17 16.83
N GLN A 398 7.45 -17.87 17.39
CA GLN A 398 8.67 -17.27 17.91
C GLN A 398 9.88 -17.94 17.26
N LEU A 399 10.84 -17.14 16.83
CA LEU A 399 12.09 -17.62 16.25
C LEU A 399 13.16 -17.65 17.33
N SER A 400 13.99 -18.69 17.33
CA SER A 400 15.19 -18.74 18.16
C SER A 400 16.34 -19.42 17.42
N ALA A 401 17.56 -19.12 17.85
CA ALA A 401 18.76 -19.76 17.33
C ALA A 401 19.91 -19.63 18.33
N THR A 402 21.01 -20.29 18.02
CA THR A 402 22.31 -20.03 18.66
C THR A 402 23.20 -19.31 17.66
N THR A 403 23.79 -18.18 18.03
CA THR A 403 24.75 -17.47 17.17
C THR A 403 26.01 -18.32 16.96
N SER A 404 26.78 -18.03 15.92
CA SER A 404 28.07 -18.71 15.70
C SER A 404 29.06 -18.56 16.88
N GLY A 405 28.89 -17.53 17.72
CA GLY A 405 29.61 -17.33 18.98
C GLY A 405 29.05 -18.09 20.19
N GLY A 406 28.03 -18.94 20.02
CA GLY A 406 27.47 -19.78 21.08
C GLY A 406 26.41 -19.11 21.96
N GLN A 407 25.93 -17.92 21.60
CA GLN A 407 24.90 -17.20 22.37
C GLN A 407 23.50 -17.58 21.90
N SER A 408 22.60 -17.91 22.82
CA SER A 408 21.18 -18.12 22.51
C SER A 408 20.48 -16.79 22.27
N VAL A 409 19.74 -16.70 21.17
CA VAL A 409 18.99 -15.51 20.76
C VAL A 409 17.56 -15.89 20.39
N THR A 410 16.61 -15.02 20.73
CA THR A 410 15.19 -15.24 20.51
C THR A 410 14.54 -13.96 19.99
N SER A 411 13.62 -14.09 19.04
CA SER A 411 12.85 -12.98 18.49
C SER A 411 11.69 -12.56 19.39
N GLN A 412 11.13 -11.38 19.11
CA GLN A 412 9.75 -11.10 19.49
C GLN A 412 8.79 -12.04 18.73
N PRO A 413 7.57 -12.28 19.25
CA PRO A 413 6.55 -13.04 18.54
C PRO A 413 6.13 -12.40 17.21
N PHE A 414 5.90 -13.25 16.20
CA PHE A 414 5.28 -12.90 14.93
C PHE A 414 3.90 -13.54 14.85
N THR A 415 2.90 -12.82 14.36
CA THR A 415 1.53 -13.35 14.20
C THR A 415 1.19 -13.45 12.73
N LEU A 416 0.78 -14.64 12.31
CA LEU A 416 0.27 -14.92 10.97
C LEU A 416 -1.26 -14.97 11.01
N SER A 417 -1.89 -14.30 10.06
CA SER A 417 -3.35 -14.34 9.91
C SER A 417 -3.76 -15.33 8.82
N PHE A 418 -4.56 -16.32 9.19
CA PHE A 418 -5.11 -17.32 8.28
C PHE A 418 -6.63 -17.21 8.18
N GLY A 419 -7.15 -17.53 7.00
CA GLY A 419 -8.55 -17.84 6.76
C GLY A 419 -8.73 -19.30 6.37
N SER A 420 -9.22 -20.13 7.29
CA SER A 420 -9.67 -21.49 6.99
C SER A 420 -11.04 -21.41 6.34
N ASN A 421 -11.13 -21.70 5.03
CA ASN A 421 -12.33 -21.44 4.22
C ASN A 421 -12.86 -19.99 4.32
N ARG A 422 -11.96 -19.03 4.54
CA ARG A 422 -12.25 -17.59 4.60
C ARG A 422 -11.26 -16.85 3.73
N THR A 423 -11.72 -15.78 3.10
CA THR A 423 -10.85 -14.89 2.34
C THR A 423 -10.50 -13.66 3.16
N ALA A 424 -9.49 -12.89 2.73
CA ALA A 424 -9.16 -11.61 3.35
C ALA A 424 -10.34 -10.61 3.30
N ALA A 425 -11.28 -10.78 2.36
CA ALA A 425 -12.49 -9.97 2.21
C ALA A 425 -13.63 -10.40 3.15
N PHE A 426 -13.31 -10.94 4.33
CA PHE A 426 -14.33 -11.38 5.28
C PHE A 426 -15.19 -10.21 5.79
N THR A 427 -16.50 -10.45 5.90
CA THR A 427 -17.45 -9.43 6.40
C THR A 427 -17.45 -9.36 7.92
N TYR A 428 -18.06 -8.31 8.49
CA TYR A 428 -18.27 -8.21 9.94
C TYR A 428 -19.00 -9.45 10.50
N THR A 429 -20.01 -9.96 9.80
CA THR A 429 -20.74 -11.18 10.17
C THR A 429 -19.82 -12.41 10.22
N GLN A 430 -18.93 -12.55 9.24
CA GLN A 430 -18.00 -13.68 9.19
C GLN A 430 -16.92 -13.57 10.28
N TRP A 431 -16.44 -12.36 10.54
CA TRP A 431 -15.52 -12.07 11.64
C TRP A 431 -16.16 -12.42 12.99
N ARG A 432 -17.33 -11.87 13.31
CA ARG A 432 -17.98 -12.09 14.60
C ARG A 432 -18.28 -13.57 14.85
N GLN A 433 -18.76 -14.30 13.83
CA GLN A 433 -19.02 -15.74 13.94
C GLN A 433 -17.74 -16.52 14.27
N SER A 434 -16.62 -16.11 13.68
CA SER A 434 -15.32 -16.75 13.95
C SER A 434 -14.85 -16.50 15.38
N PHE A 435 -15.00 -15.28 15.90
CA PHE A 435 -14.60 -14.94 17.26
C PHE A 435 -15.56 -15.50 18.32
N GLU A 436 -16.87 -15.49 18.05
CA GLU A 436 -17.87 -16.16 18.89
C GLU A 436 -17.53 -17.65 19.05
N ALA A 437 -17.21 -18.34 17.95
CA ALA A 437 -16.80 -19.75 17.99
C ALA A 437 -15.45 -19.95 18.68
N ALA A 438 -14.45 -19.09 18.42
CA ALA A 438 -13.11 -19.19 19.03
C ALA A 438 -13.14 -19.06 20.55
N HIS A 439 -14.10 -18.31 21.10
CA HIS A 439 -14.23 -18.04 22.53
C HIS A 439 -15.39 -18.79 23.20
N GLY A 440 -16.07 -19.68 22.48
CA GLY A 440 -17.23 -20.41 23.01
C GLY A 440 -18.39 -19.50 23.45
N LEU A 441 -18.52 -18.33 22.82
CA LEU A 441 -19.60 -17.38 23.09
C LEU A 441 -20.91 -17.87 22.47
N SER A 442 -22.03 -17.38 23.00
CA SER A 442 -23.34 -17.59 22.37
C SER A 442 -23.38 -16.93 20.98
N SER A 443 -24.03 -17.59 20.03
CA SER A 443 -24.24 -17.04 18.69
C SER A 443 -24.94 -15.68 18.78
N GLY A 444 -24.32 -14.65 18.20
CA GLY A 444 -24.82 -13.27 18.22
C GLY A 444 -24.33 -12.41 19.38
N ALA A 445 -23.47 -12.92 20.27
CA ALA A 445 -22.85 -12.12 21.34
C ALA A 445 -22.11 -10.87 20.81
N LEU A 446 -21.54 -10.94 19.60
CA LEU A 446 -20.81 -9.86 18.95
C LEU A 446 -21.63 -9.18 17.82
N SER A 447 -22.95 -9.40 17.79
CA SER A 447 -23.83 -8.86 16.73
C SER A 447 -23.90 -7.34 16.72
N SER A 448 -23.90 -6.70 17.90
CA SER A 448 -23.88 -5.24 18.00
C SER A 448 -22.45 -4.74 17.82
N ALA A 449 -22.20 -4.07 16.69
CA ALA A 449 -20.92 -3.42 16.43
C ALA A 449 -20.64 -2.23 17.38
N SER A 450 -21.69 -1.69 18.01
CA SER A 450 -21.57 -0.59 18.99
C SER A 450 -21.37 -1.06 20.43
N ALA A 451 -21.53 -2.35 20.70
CA ALA A 451 -21.25 -2.92 22.02
C ALA A 451 -19.73 -3.04 22.22
N ASP A 452 -19.34 -3.13 23.48
CA ASP A 452 -17.98 -3.34 23.97
C ASP A 452 -18.11 -4.55 24.91
N LEU A 453 -17.83 -5.74 24.38
CA LEU A 453 -18.14 -7.00 25.08
C LEU A 453 -17.18 -7.23 26.25
N ASP A 454 -15.91 -6.90 26.09
CA ASP A 454 -14.85 -7.12 27.09
C ASP A 454 -14.57 -5.92 27.99
N GLN A 455 -15.26 -4.80 27.76
CA GLN A 455 -15.30 -3.60 28.60
C GLN A 455 -13.96 -2.86 28.68
N ASP A 456 -13.18 -2.90 27.61
CA ASP A 456 -11.89 -2.23 27.55
C ASP A 456 -11.96 -0.81 26.96
N GLY A 457 -13.13 -0.41 26.47
CA GLY A 457 -13.40 0.89 25.87
C GLY A 457 -13.35 0.91 24.33
N LEU A 458 -13.00 -0.20 23.68
CA LEU A 458 -13.15 -0.40 22.24
C LEU A 458 -14.47 -1.10 21.94
N ARG A 459 -15.19 -0.62 20.92
CA ARG A 459 -16.40 -1.29 20.46
C ARG A 459 -16.04 -2.42 19.51
N ASN A 460 -16.86 -3.46 19.44
CA ASN A 460 -16.66 -4.60 18.53
C ASN A 460 -16.40 -4.17 17.07
N GLY A 461 -17.08 -3.12 16.59
CA GLY A 461 -16.88 -2.56 15.26
C GLY A 461 -15.52 -1.89 15.06
N HIS A 462 -14.96 -1.26 16.09
CA HIS A 462 -13.61 -0.72 16.08
C HIS A 462 -12.57 -1.83 16.01
N GLU A 463 -12.75 -2.90 16.78
CA GLU A 463 -11.84 -4.03 16.79
C GLU A 463 -11.86 -4.82 15.47
N PHE A 464 -13.02 -4.92 14.82
CA PHE A 464 -13.12 -5.45 13.46
C PHE A 464 -12.24 -4.66 12.47
N LEU A 465 -12.29 -3.32 12.55
CA LEU A 465 -11.48 -2.43 11.73
C LEU A 465 -9.99 -2.49 12.11
N LEU A 466 -9.66 -2.69 13.38
CA LEU A 466 -8.31 -2.83 13.91
C LEU A 466 -7.81 -4.28 13.98
N PHE A 467 -8.47 -5.22 13.30
CA PHE A 467 -8.12 -6.64 13.29
C PHE A 467 -6.62 -6.90 13.07
N TRP A 468 -5.96 -6.11 12.23
CA TRP A 468 -4.56 -6.25 11.86
C TRP A 468 -3.58 -5.81 12.96
N HIS A 469 -4.05 -5.08 13.97
CA HIS A 469 -3.30 -4.77 15.19
C HIS A 469 -3.34 -5.90 16.23
N GLY A 470 -4.23 -6.87 16.05
CA GLY A 470 -4.40 -7.98 16.96
C GLY A 470 -5.60 -7.88 17.90
N CYS A 471 -6.40 -6.79 17.82
CA CYS A 471 -7.58 -6.59 18.68
C CYS A 471 -8.54 -7.78 18.68
N ASN A 472 -9.10 -8.09 19.84
CA ASN A 472 -9.87 -9.29 20.13
C ASN A 472 -11.09 -8.96 21.01
N PRO A 473 -12.32 -9.03 20.46
CA PRO A 473 -13.54 -8.50 21.08
C PRO A 473 -14.05 -9.28 22.29
N ALA A 474 -13.28 -10.23 22.80
CA ALA A 474 -13.63 -11.01 23.98
C ALA A 474 -12.50 -11.00 25.01
N GLN A 475 -11.48 -10.16 24.83
CA GLN A 475 -10.30 -10.06 25.68
C GLN A 475 -9.85 -8.62 25.76
N ALA A 476 -9.93 -8.03 26.95
CA ALA A 476 -9.51 -6.65 27.16
C ALA A 476 -8.06 -6.42 26.67
N ASP A 477 -7.93 -5.67 25.58
CA ASP A 477 -6.69 -5.50 24.84
C ASP A 477 -6.46 -4.08 24.30
N LEU A 478 -7.10 -3.09 24.91
CA LEU A 478 -6.95 -1.65 24.66
C LEU A 478 -5.51 -1.18 24.38
N GLY A 479 -4.50 -1.84 24.97
CA GLY A 479 -3.08 -1.58 24.70
C GLY A 479 -2.63 -1.80 23.25
N LEU A 480 -3.41 -2.51 22.43
CA LEU A 480 -3.19 -2.70 20.99
C LEU A 480 -3.76 -1.56 20.15
N ASN A 481 -4.61 -0.71 20.73
CA ASN A 481 -5.12 0.46 20.05
C ASN A 481 -3.95 1.41 19.69
N PRO A 482 -3.86 1.90 18.44
CA PRO A 482 -2.89 2.90 18.07
C PRO A 482 -2.88 4.10 19.02
N VAL A 483 -1.69 4.43 19.54
CA VAL A 483 -1.48 5.57 20.43
C VAL A 483 -0.75 6.71 19.71
N PRO A 484 -1.10 7.98 19.98
CA PRO A 484 -0.40 9.11 19.38
C PRO A 484 1.06 9.20 19.84
N GLN A 485 1.97 9.49 18.91
CA GLN A 485 3.39 9.72 19.14
C GLN A 485 3.80 11.10 18.59
N PHE A 486 4.64 11.81 19.32
CA PHE A 486 5.20 13.08 18.85
C PHE A 486 6.43 12.82 17.96
N ASN A 487 6.41 13.31 16.73
CA ASN A 487 7.53 13.16 15.81
C ASN A 487 7.65 14.39 14.90
N GLY A 488 8.85 14.97 14.78
CA GLY A 488 9.14 15.99 13.78
C GLY A 488 8.24 17.23 13.84
N GLY A 489 7.78 17.62 15.03
CA GLY A 489 6.93 18.80 15.20
C GLY A 489 5.48 18.60 14.76
N PHE A 490 4.95 17.38 14.80
CA PHE A 490 3.51 17.11 14.73
C PHE A 490 3.14 15.89 15.60
N LEU A 491 1.87 15.77 15.97
CA LEU A 491 1.35 14.57 16.62
C LEU A 491 0.93 13.57 15.53
N GLY A 492 1.60 12.42 15.50
CA GLY A 492 1.38 11.34 14.55
C GLY A 492 0.71 10.15 15.22
N LEU A 493 -0.19 9.47 14.53
CA LEU A 493 -0.75 8.20 15.01
C LEU A 493 -0.76 7.20 13.85
N ASP A 494 -0.08 6.08 14.04
CA ASP A 494 0.15 5.08 13.01
C ASP A 494 -0.80 3.90 13.17
N PHE A 495 -1.41 3.48 12.08
CA PHE A 495 -2.35 2.37 12.10
C PHE A 495 -2.38 1.61 10.78
N LEU A 496 -2.61 0.30 10.86
CA LEU A 496 -2.92 -0.54 9.72
C LEU A 496 -4.37 -0.31 9.29
N ARG A 497 -4.55 0.17 8.06
CA ARG A 497 -5.85 0.36 7.40
C ARG A 497 -6.04 -0.71 6.33
N ASP A 498 -7.15 -1.42 6.39
CA ASP A 498 -7.55 -2.39 5.35
C ASP A 498 -8.65 -1.76 4.49
N THR A 499 -8.28 -1.24 3.31
CA THR A 499 -9.18 -0.44 2.46
C THR A 499 -10.33 -1.23 1.83
N TYR A 500 -10.37 -2.55 2.03
CA TYR A 500 -11.49 -3.38 1.60
C TYR A 500 -12.52 -3.61 2.72
N LYS A 501 -12.12 -3.45 4.00
CA LYS A 501 -13.06 -3.37 5.14
C LYS A 501 -13.52 -1.94 5.36
N ASP A 502 -12.61 -1.02 5.10
CA ASP A 502 -12.78 0.42 5.17
C ASP A 502 -12.71 1.01 3.77
N ALA A 503 -13.85 1.03 3.08
CA ALA A 503 -13.93 1.45 1.69
C ALA A 503 -13.80 2.98 1.50
N LEU A 504 -13.56 3.74 2.58
CA LEU A 504 -13.41 5.20 2.55
C LEU A 504 -14.63 5.90 1.92
N ASN A 505 -15.82 5.30 2.07
CA ASN A 505 -17.05 5.74 1.44
C ASN A 505 -18.11 6.28 2.40
N GLU A 506 -17.81 6.29 3.70
CA GLU A 506 -18.65 6.71 4.82
C GLU A 506 -20.02 6.00 4.96
N GLY A 507 -20.38 5.12 4.03
CA GLY A 507 -21.60 4.30 4.07
C GLY A 507 -21.36 2.88 4.57
N SER A 508 -20.13 2.58 4.99
CA SER A 508 -19.71 1.27 5.50
C SER A 508 -18.85 1.45 6.75
N PHE A 509 -18.30 0.35 7.27
CA PHE A 509 -17.33 0.42 8.37
C PHE A 509 -16.17 1.33 7.96
N GLN A 510 -15.92 2.40 8.72
CA GLN A 510 -14.86 3.35 8.40
C GLN A 510 -14.22 3.93 9.66
N ILE A 511 -12.89 3.93 9.70
CA ILE A 511 -12.08 4.65 10.67
C ILE A 511 -11.97 6.10 10.21
N ASN A 512 -12.63 6.99 10.96
CA ASN A 512 -12.47 8.43 10.83
C ASN A 512 -11.56 8.98 11.93
N PRO A 513 -10.50 9.71 11.56
CA PRO A 513 -9.74 10.47 12.52
C PRO A 513 -10.54 11.67 13.05
N MET A 514 -10.58 11.79 14.37
CA MET A 514 -11.29 12.84 15.08
C MET A 514 -10.30 13.73 15.82
N LEU A 515 -10.53 15.04 15.80
CA LEU A 515 -9.71 16.04 16.49
C LEU A 515 -10.54 16.84 17.49
N SER A 516 -9.94 17.10 18.65
CA SER A 516 -10.50 17.98 19.68
C SER A 516 -9.40 18.83 20.33
N THR A 517 -9.71 20.06 20.71
CA THR A 517 -8.81 20.94 21.49
C THR A 517 -9.21 21.05 22.97
N ASN A 518 -10.37 20.51 23.33
CA ASN A 518 -10.99 20.70 24.65
C ASN A 518 -11.67 19.42 25.21
N LEU A 519 -11.57 18.29 24.50
CA LEU A 519 -12.23 17.00 24.77
C LEU A 519 -13.76 16.99 24.70
N SER A 520 -14.42 18.15 24.69
CA SER A 520 -15.89 18.26 24.62
C SER A 520 -16.41 18.35 23.20
N THR A 521 -15.70 19.05 22.31
CA THR A 521 -16.07 19.19 20.89
C THR A 521 -15.09 18.41 20.03
N TRP A 522 -15.62 17.49 19.22
CA TRP A 522 -14.84 16.67 18.30
C TRP A 522 -15.23 16.99 16.87
N SER A 523 -14.22 17.18 16.02
CA SER A 523 -14.38 17.38 14.59
C SER A 523 -13.87 16.16 13.83
N SER A 524 -14.73 15.60 12.99
CA SER A 524 -14.34 14.53 12.06
C SER A 524 -13.52 15.12 10.94
N GLN A 525 -12.38 14.50 10.64
CA GLN A 525 -11.74 14.67 9.35
C GLN A 525 -12.26 13.51 8.51
N SER A 526 -13.22 13.78 7.62
CA SER A 526 -13.86 12.79 6.73
C SER A 526 -14.15 13.42 5.36
N PRO A 527 -14.31 12.63 4.27
CA PRO A 527 -14.44 13.18 2.92
C PRO A 527 -15.52 14.26 2.77
N ARG A 528 -16.54 14.28 3.65
CA ARG A 528 -17.61 15.29 3.65
C ARG A 528 -17.25 16.65 4.23
N ASN A 529 -16.06 16.85 4.81
CA ASN A 529 -15.69 18.15 5.38
C ASN A 529 -14.99 19.02 4.32
N PRO A 530 -15.67 20.02 3.71
CA PRO A 530 -15.07 20.87 2.68
C PRO A 530 -13.92 21.69 3.29
N GLY A 531 -12.88 22.05 2.53
CA GLY A 531 -11.77 22.86 3.08
C GLY A 531 -10.47 22.11 3.30
N ARG A 532 -10.56 20.80 3.58
CA ARG A 532 -9.49 20.04 4.25
C ARG A 532 -9.51 18.57 3.79
N PRO A 533 -8.88 18.24 2.64
CA PRO A 533 -8.80 16.85 2.20
C PRO A 533 -8.16 16.02 3.29
N LEU A 534 -8.75 14.88 3.68
CA LEU A 534 -8.16 14.03 4.72
C LEU A 534 -6.75 13.62 4.36
N GLU A 535 -6.43 13.53 3.08
CA GLU A 535 -5.15 13.12 2.55
C GLU A 535 -4.03 14.07 3.01
N THR A 536 -4.37 15.27 3.48
CA THR A 536 -3.43 16.20 4.15
C THR A 536 -3.17 15.83 5.62
N TYR A 537 -4.12 15.16 6.27
CA TYR A 537 -4.04 14.68 7.65
C TYR A 537 -3.68 13.20 7.71
N GLU A 538 -4.04 12.36 6.74
CA GLU A 538 -3.69 10.95 6.70
C GLU A 538 -2.71 10.69 5.57
N THR A 539 -1.47 10.41 5.96
CA THR A 539 -0.33 10.23 5.06
C THR A 539 0.15 8.78 5.04
N GLY A 540 0.96 8.43 4.04
CA GLY A 540 1.64 7.14 4.02
C GLY A 540 2.72 7.05 5.11
N ALA A 541 2.77 5.92 5.80
CA ALA A 541 3.84 5.58 6.75
C ALA A 541 4.48 4.21 6.43
N GLU A 542 4.20 3.69 5.24
CA GLU A 542 4.72 2.41 4.77
C GLU A 542 6.25 2.38 4.82
N LYS A 543 6.82 1.29 5.35
CA LYS A 543 8.28 1.09 5.40
C LYS A 543 8.86 0.52 4.10
N GLY A 544 8.01 -0.12 3.29
CA GLY A 544 8.38 -0.81 2.06
C GLY A 544 8.38 0.05 0.82
N ASN A 545 8.82 -0.55 -0.29
CA ASN A 545 8.79 0.09 -1.61
C ASN A 545 7.49 -0.15 -2.37
N ALA A 546 6.54 -0.92 -1.81
CA ALA A 546 5.25 -1.21 -2.42
C ALA A 546 4.11 -1.08 -1.40
N LEU A 547 2.88 -0.97 -1.91
CA LEU A 547 1.67 -0.99 -1.10
C LEU A 547 0.97 -2.34 -1.22
N GLY A 548 0.41 -2.82 -0.11
CA GLY A 548 -0.56 -3.92 -0.08
C GLY A 548 -1.95 -3.41 0.24
N ARG A 549 -2.91 -4.34 0.27
CA ARG A 549 -4.28 -4.08 0.73
C ARG A 549 -4.34 -3.53 2.15
N ILE A 550 -3.46 -4.02 3.03
CA ILE A 550 -3.31 -3.53 4.40
C ILE A 550 -2.19 -2.50 4.38
N LEU A 551 -2.54 -1.24 4.59
CA LEU A 551 -1.65 -0.08 4.45
C LEU A 551 -1.25 0.43 5.84
N LEU A 552 0.02 0.72 6.07
CA LEU A 552 0.43 1.49 7.24
C LEU A 552 0.22 2.99 6.98
N ARG A 553 -0.75 3.56 7.69
CA ARG A 553 -1.19 4.95 7.56
C ARG A 553 -0.78 5.74 8.79
N ARG A 554 -0.52 7.03 8.61
CA ARG A 554 -0.26 7.97 9.69
C ARG A 554 -1.24 9.10 9.65
N LEU A 555 -2.10 9.18 10.66
CA LEU A 555 -2.79 10.41 10.97
C LEU A 555 -1.77 11.44 11.49
N ARG A 556 -1.81 12.64 10.95
CA ARG A 556 -1.00 13.81 11.26
C ARG A 556 -1.94 14.88 11.77
N ILE A 557 -1.59 15.41 12.91
CA ILE A 557 -2.32 16.50 13.54
C ILE A 557 -1.39 17.71 13.47
N PRO A 558 -1.70 18.72 12.63
CA PRO A 558 -0.88 19.92 12.52
C PRO A 558 -0.85 20.64 13.87
N VAL A 559 0.35 20.96 14.35
CA VAL A 559 0.57 21.76 15.58
C VAL A 559 1.05 23.18 15.25
N THR A 560 1.11 23.56 13.98
CA THR A 560 1.51 24.91 13.56
C THR A 560 0.32 25.86 13.60
N GLY A 561 0.43 26.90 14.42
CA GLY A 561 -0.68 27.75 14.88
C GLY A 561 -1.11 27.31 16.27
N THR A 562 -1.17 28.23 17.22
CA THR A 562 -1.39 28.06 18.67
C THR A 562 -2.54 27.09 19.02
N VAL A 563 -2.24 25.80 19.09
CA VAL A 563 -3.10 24.82 19.75
C VAL A 563 -2.30 24.27 20.92
N ASP A 564 -2.48 24.88 22.10
CA ASP A 564 -1.72 24.52 23.31
C ASP A 564 -1.90 23.04 23.68
N LYS A 565 -3.04 22.44 23.33
CA LYS A 565 -3.35 21.00 23.48
C LYS A 565 -4.30 20.52 22.39
N ALA A 566 -3.98 19.39 21.77
CA ALA A 566 -4.85 18.70 20.83
C ALA A 566 -4.97 17.21 21.21
N PHE A 567 -6.15 16.66 21.01
CA PHE A 567 -6.49 15.27 21.27
C PHE A 567 -6.94 14.63 19.96
N GLY A 568 -6.39 13.46 19.66
CA GLY A 568 -6.77 12.64 18.52
C GLY A 568 -7.44 11.36 19.00
N ARG A 569 -8.46 10.90 18.30
CA ARG A 569 -8.99 9.54 18.45
C ARG A 569 -9.49 9.02 17.12
N PHE A 570 -9.73 7.72 17.06
CA PHE A 570 -10.51 7.12 15.99
C PHE A 570 -11.98 7.01 16.35
N GLN A 571 -12.83 7.33 15.39
CA GLN A 571 -14.24 7.00 15.42
C GLN A 571 -14.51 5.99 14.32
N ALA A 572 -15.03 4.82 14.70
CA ALA A 572 -15.64 3.91 13.75
C ALA A 572 -17.02 4.45 13.39
N VAL A 573 -17.20 4.80 12.12
CA VAL A 573 -18.52 4.86 11.49
C VAL A 573 -18.91 3.44 11.15
N MET A 574 -20.16 3.10 11.47
CA MET A 574 -20.72 1.76 11.26
C MET A 574 -21.99 1.93 10.41
N PRO A 575 -22.27 0.98 9.51
CA PRO A 575 -23.43 1.04 8.62
C PRO A 575 -24.77 0.98 9.36
#